data_AF-A0A952RFA5-F1
#
_entry.id   AF-A0A952RFA5-F1
#
_cell.length_a   1.000
_cell.length_b   1.000
_cell.length_c   1.000
_cell.angle_alpha   90.00
_cell.angle_beta   90.00
_cell.angle_gamma   90.00
#
_symmetry.space_group_name_H-M   'P 1'
#
loop_
_entity.id
_entity.type
_entity.pdbx_description
1 polymer ?
#
loop_
_entity_poly.entity_id
_entity_poly.type
_entity_poly.pdbx_seq_one_letter_code
_entity_poly.pdbx_strand_id
1 'polypeptide(L)'
;MASRQRLRSLIILAALAASPVAASACESVPAEGDDIENVTSAPLHGSHGGDDDGCERSASEVYGRARRAKRSERDSCRERDDDFLSCRVKGRVCGCEGEKACLAVAARKLHAFCEASPPPSWPSIVAAVAREIAHCKQLCKEEPFDLEACAAEVPVRTDLPEKERQLAYQIDIGSYCGAAGASTCTNRLIAQANVDYATAATQVVSGQMTPAMYLALSRDRTRKLRAAEKNAREAATLCSSRDEDGDWVPDSRDRCPSTPDLAPTDDVGCPLTAPPPGPSGEAVRRLLATYNIAVSPSCKGAYVPERIPAGAFYYPSARDRGTYILAGAVRNQPAGCPVWYDFEIEEITGDFVGFRYNVAFLDSEAKTDLVDLGRPVPNGFVQFNPKPNDPVLSRARLGETGGRAGIRYRVRAVNGLGLRGIWSEWKTSDRSSCTALGFQCGNP
;
A
#
# COMPACT_ATOMS: atom_id res chain seq x y z
N MET A 1 14.85 -49.28 -17.53
CA MET A 1 13.75 -48.32 -17.80
C MET A 1 12.93 -47.94 -16.56
N ALA A 2 12.70 -48.84 -15.58
CA ALA A 2 12.00 -48.50 -14.32
C ALA A 2 12.64 -47.37 -13.48
N SER A 3 13.95 -47.11 -13.63
CA SER A 3 14.60 -45.96 -12.95
C SER A 3 14.31 -44.61 -13.64
N ARG A 4 14.07 -44.57 -14.96
CA ARG A 4 13.79 -43.32 -15.70
C ARG A 4 12.37 -42.79 -15.45
N GLN A 5 11.38 -43.68 -15.28
CA GLN A 5 10.02 -43.29 -14.90
C GLN A 5 9.91 -42.87 -13.43
N ARG A 6 10.64 -43.54 -12.53
CA ARG A 6 10.76 -43.09 -11.12
C ARG A 6 11.48 -41.74 -11.01
N LEU A 7 12.53 -41.50 -11.81
CA LEU A 7 13.27 -40.22 -11.84
C LEU A 7 12.44 -39.06 -12.43
N ARG A 8 11.69 -39.29 -13.53
CA ARG A 8 10.75 -38.31 -14.07
C ARG A 8 9.65 -37.96 -13.07
N SER A 9 9.09 -38.95 -12.39
CA SER A 9 8.02 -38.74 -11.39
C SER A 9 8.55 -38.01 -10.14
N LEU A 10 9.77 -38.30 -9.69
CA LEU A 10 10.40 -37.64 -8.52
C LEU A 10 10.88 -36.21 -8.81
N ILE A 11 11.33 -35.90 -10.03
CA ILE A 11 11.66 -34.52 -10.44
C ILE A 11 10.39 -33.67 -10.54
N ILE A 12 9.29 -34.25 -11.04
CA ILE A 12 7.98 -33.59 -11.06
C ILE A 12 7.44 -33.41 -9.62
N LEU A 13 7.58 -34.40 -8.74
CA LEU A 13 7.21 -34.31 -7.32
C LEU A 13 8.06 -33.27 -6.54
N ALA A 14 9.36 -33.17 -6.82
CA ALA A 14 10.25 -32.16 -6.23
C ALA A 14 9.95 -30.75 -6.74
N ALA A 15 9.51 -30.61 -8.00
CA ALA A 15 9.04 -29.35 -8.57
C ALA A 15 7.65 -28.95 -8.03
N LEU A 16 6.74 -29.91 -7.84
CA LEU A 16 5.40 -29.68 -7.28
C LEU A 16 5.42 -29.36 -5.78
N ALA A 17 6.32 -29.97 -5.00
CA ALA A 17 6.50 -29.67 -3.58
C ALA A 17 7.15 -28.29 -3.32
N ALA A 18 7.64 -27.61 -4.36
CA ALA A 18 8.33 -26.33 -4.26
C ALA A 18 7.43 -25.10 -4.49
N SER A 19 6.19 -25.25 -5.00
CA SER A 19 5.28 -24.13 -5.29
C SER A 19 3.96 -24.24 -4.51
N PRO A 20 3.51 -23.19 -3.77
CA PRO A 20 2.19 -23.19 -3.14
C PRO A 20 1.03 -22.94 -4.14
N VAL A 21 1.31 -22.59 -5.40
CA VAL A 21 0.31 -22.07 -6.35
C VAL A 21 -0.38 -23.15 -7.21
N ALA A 22 0.01 -24.42 -7.11
CA ALA A 22 -0.61 -25.48 -7.92
C ALA A 22 -1.85 -26.16 -7.30
N ALA A 23 -2.36 -25.67 -6.16
CA ALA A 23 -3.43 -26.33 -5.42
C ALA A 23 -4.87 -25.87 -5.77
N SER A 24 -5.08 -24.88 -6.66
CA SER A 24 -6.44 -24.40 -7.02
C SER A 24 -6.81 -24.55 -8.50
N ALA A 25 -5.97 -25.16 -9.33
CA ALA A 25 -6.22 -25.30 -10.77
C ALA A 25 -6.67 -26.72 -11.22
N CYS A 26 -6.93 -27.63 -10.28
CA CYS A 26 -7.43 -28.98 -10.60
C CYS A 26 -8.69 -29.31 -9.78
N GLU A 27 -9.71 -28.46 -9.86
CA GLU A 27 -11.05 -28.76 -9.33
C GLU A 27 -12.13 -28.29 -10.31
N SER A 28 -12.08 -28.79 -11.56
CA SER A 28 -13.26 -28.89 -12.45
C SER A 28 -12.88 -29.38 -13.86
N VAL A 29 -12.81 -30.69 -14.07
CA VAL A 29 -13.14 -31.29 -15.37
C VAL A 29 -13.86 -32.63 -15.11
N PRO A 30 -15.07 -32.88 -15.65
CA PRO A 30 -15.84 -34.09 -15.39
C PRO A 30 -15.28 -35.31 -16.13
N ALA A 31 -15.55 -36.50 -15.59
CA ALA A 31 -15.20 -37.80 -16.15
C ALA A 31 -16.19 -38.23 -17.26
N GLU A 32 -15.64 -38.65 -18.39
CA GLU A 32 -16.18 -39.53 -19.47
C GLU A 32 -15.07 -39.52 -20.54
N GLY A 33 -14.54 -40.58 -21.15
CA GLY A 33 -14.70 -42.03 -21.16
C GLY A 33 -13.66 -42.54 -22.20
N ASP A 34 -13.33 -43.82 -22.13
CA ASP A 34 -12.63 -44.65 -23.14
C ASP A 34 -11.09 -44.80 -23.09
N ASP A 35 -10.73 -45.97 -22.54
CA ASP A 35 -9.83 -47.00 -23.05
C ASP A 35 -8.31 -46.92 -22.82
N ILE A 36 -7.94 -47.57 -21.70
CA ILE A 36 -6.69 -48.30 -21.50
C ILE A 36 -6.83 -49.66 -22.18
N GLU A 37 -5.97 -50.01 -23.15
CA GLU A 37 -5.39 -51.37 -23.24
C GLU A 37 -4.26 -51.50 -24.28
N ASN A 38 -3.41 -52.51 -24.04
CA ASN A 38 -2.28 -53.03 -24.81
C ASN A 38 -0.97 -52.23 -24.82
N VAL A 39 0.04 -52.75 -24.10
CA VAL A 39 1.14 -53.53 -24.72
C VAL A 39 1.70 -54.55 -23.72
N THR A 40 1.70 -55.81 -24.15
CA THR A 40 2.20 -57.03 -23.48
C THR A 40 3.72 -57.22 -23.56
N SER A 41 4.27 -57.83 -22.50
CA SER A 41 5.51 -58.63 -22.30
C SER A 41 6.46 -58.96 -23.48
N ALA A 42 7.79 -58.93 -23.23
CA ALA A 42 8.77 -60.07 -23.21
C ALA A 42 10.27 -59.56 -23.21
N PRO A 43 11.35 -60.38 -23.18
CA PRO A 43 12.38 -60.34 -22.12
C PRO A 43 13.82 -60.02 -22.59
N LEU A 44 14.74 -60.03 -21.60
CA LEU A 44 16.16 -59.64 -21.56
C LEU A 44 17.13 -60.35 -22.52
N HIS A 45 18.11 -59.62 -23.07
CA HIS A 45 19.48 -60.10 -23.34
C HIS A 45 20.52 -58.95 -23.36
N GLY A 46 21.79 -59.29 -23.13
CA GLY A 46 22.95 -58.39 -22.88
C GLY A 46 23.31 -57.45 -24.03
N SER A 47 24.31 -56.58 -23.99
CA SER A 47 25.49 -56.40 -23.15
C SER A 47 26.20 -55.11 -23.60
N HIS A 48 26.85 -54.39 -22.67
CA HIS A 48 28.03 -53.51 -22.82
C HIS A 48 28.03 -52.32 -23.81
N GLY A 49 28.37 -51.14 -23.27
CA GLY A 49 29.06 -50.08 -24.02
C GLY A 49 28.67 -48.65 -23.62
N GLY A 50 29.54 -47.97 -22.85
CA GLY A 50 29.71 -46.51 -22.89
C GLY A 50 28.78 -45.65 -22.03
N ASP A 51 29.20 -45.44 -20.78
CA ASP A 51 28.82 -44.30 -19.95
C ASP A 51 29.38 -43.00 -20.56
N ASP A 52 28.53 -41.96 -20.70
CA ASP A 52 28.83 -40.51 -20.67
C ASP A 52 27.72 -39.66 -21.34
N ASP A 53 26.91 -40.24 -22.23
CA ASP A 53 25.93 -39.50 -23.06
C ASP A 53 24.60 -39.10 -22.37
N GLY A 54 24.31 -39.63 -21.17
CA GLY A 54 23.00 -39.49 -20.52
C GLY A 54 22.80 -38.19 -19.73
N CYS A 55 23.88 -37.66 -19.16
CA CYS A 55 23.84 -36.47 -18.31
C CYS A 55 23.82 -35.19 -19.18
N GLU A 56 24.62 -35.17 -20.25
CA GLU A 56 24.66 -34.05 -21.21
C GLU A 56 23.34 -33.85 -21.96
N ARG A 57 22.66 -34.93 -22.39
CA ARG A 57 21.35 -34.82 -23.06
C ARG A 57 20.24 -34.29 -22.14
N SER A 58 20.31 -34.61 -20.85
CA SER A 58 19.35 -34.14 -19.83
C SER A 58 19.60 -32.68 -19.45
N ALA A 59 20.87 -32.26 -19.34
CA ALA A 59 21.24 -30.86 -19.14
C ALA A 59 20.88 -29.99 -20.36
N SER A 60 21.08 -30.49 -21.58
CA SER A 60 20.76 -29.80 -22.84
C SER A 60 19.25 -29.62 -23.07
N GLU A 61 18.40 -30.55 -22.63
CA GLU A 61 16.93 -30.37 -22.66
C GLU A 61 16.44 -29.30 -21.66
N VAL A 62 17.03 -29.25 -20.45
CA VAL A 62 16.74 -28.22 -19.45
C VAL A 62 17.23 -26.84 -19.93
N TYR A 63 18.45 -26.78 -20.47
CA TYR A 63 19.03 -25.56 -21.07
C TYR A 63 18.23 -25.10 -22.30
N GLY A 64 17.73 -26.03 -23.12
CA GLY A 64 16.92 -25.78 -24.30
C GLY A 64 15.48 -25.31 -24.02
N ARG A 65 14.89 -25.67 -22.88
CA ARG A 65 13.62 -25.08 -22.41
C ARG A 65 13.85 -23.69 -21.79
N ALA A 66 14.93 -23.50 -21.03
CA ALA A 66 15.31 -22.20 -20.50
C ALA A 66 15.67 -21.17 -21.60
N ARG A 67 16.33 -21.60 -22.69
CA ARG A 67 16.66 -20.74 -23.84
C ARG A 67 15.43 -20.34 -24.67
N ARG A 68 14.40 -21.19 -24.76
CA ARG A 68 13.15 -20.89 -25.48
C ARG A 68 12.29 -19.87 -24.72
N ALA A 69 12.27 -19.93 -23.39
CA ALA A 69 11.70 -18.87 -22.56
C ALA A 69 12.42 -17.52 -22.75
N LYS A 70 13.75 -17.54 -22.96
CA LYS A 70 14.58 -16.35 -23.21
C LYS A 70 14.44 -15.74 -24.63
N ARG A 71 13.85 -16.46 -25.60
CA ARG A 71 13.79 -16.01 -27.01
C ARG A 71 12.50 -15.24 -27.35
N SER A 72 11.43 -15.36 -26.55
CA SER A 72 10.24 -14.51 -26.69
C SER A 72 10.36 -13.14 -26.02
N GLU A 73 11.40 -12.93 -25.18
CA GLU A 73 11.68 -11.64 -24.53
C GLU A 73 12.76 -10.82 -25.26
N ARG A 74 13.47 -11.42 -26.23
CA ARG A 74 14.62 -10.78 -26.89
C ARG A 74 14.26 -9.66 -27.87
N ASP A 75 12.99 -9.52 -28.23
CA ASP A 75 12.52 -8.46 -29.14
C ASP A 75 12.23 -7.13 -28.42
N SER A 76 12.34 -7.06 -27.09
CA SER A 76 12.09 -5.84 -26.29
C SER A 76 13.35 -5.14 -25.76
N CYS A 77 14.54 -5.71 -25.93
CA CYS A 77 15.78 -5.11 -25.41
C CYS A 77 16.87 -5.08 -26.48
N ARG A 78 16.96 -3.95 -27.19
CA ARG A 78 18.07 -3.66 -28.09
C ARG A 78 19.20 -3.00 -27.29
N GLU A 79 20.30 -3.74 -27.19
CA GLU A 79 21.72 -3.35 -27.08
C GLU A 79 22.12 -2.17 -26.18
N ARG A 80 22.87 -2.49 -25.11
CA ARG A 80 24.23 -1.97 -24.90
C ARG A 80 25.00 -2.84 -23.89
N ASP A 81 26.00 -3.53 -24.43
CA ASP A 81 27.33 -3.92 -23.93
C ASP A 81 27.58 -4.19 -22.43
N ASP A 82 28.08 -5.41 -22.20
CA ASP A 82 29.16 -5.81 -21.28
C ASP A 82 29.27 -5.13 -19.91
N ASP A 83 28.54 -5.67 -18.91
CA ASP A 83 28.99 -5.86 -17.51
C ASP A 83 27.87 -6.43 -16.62
N PHE A 84 27.46 -7.68 -16.86
CA PHE A 84 26.49 -8.39 -16.00
C PHE A 84 27.17 -9.02 -14.78
N LEU A 85 27.80 -8.21 -13.93
CA LEU A 85 28.27 -8.65 -12.61
C LEU A 85 28.37 -7.55 -11.54
N SER A 86 27.66 -6.43 -11.70
CA SER A 86 27.45 -5.48 -10.60
C SER A 86 25.97 -5.39 -10.19
N CYS A 87 25.53 -6.38 -9.41
CA CYS A 87 24.42 -6.15 -8.46
C CYS A 87 24.92 -5.15 -7.41
N ARG A 88 24.83 -3.86 -7.71
CA ARG A 88 24.97 -2.80 -6.71
C ARG A 88 23.96 -1.69 -7.01
N VAL A 89 22.69 -2.01 -6.82
CA VAL A 89 21.69 -1.01 -6.45
C VAL A 89 21.08 -1.44 -5.13
N LYS A 90 21.07 -0.48 -4.20
CA LYS A 90 20.63 -0.62 -2.82
C LYS A 90 19.18 -1.10 -2.77
N GLY A 91 18.93 -2.16 -2.00
CA GLY A 91 17.62 -2.43 -1.40
C GLY A 91 16.63 -3.24 -2.25
N ARG A 92 16.55 -4.54 -1.94
CA ARG A 92 15.33 -5.37 -1.89
C ARG A 92 14.32 -5.24 -3.03
N VAL A 93 14.40 -6.15 -4.02
CA VAL A 93 13.23 -6.81 -4.63
C VAL A 93 13.68 -8.16 -5.21
N CYS A 94 13.01 -9.26 -4.85
CA CYS A 94 13.12 -10.54 -5.56
C CYS A 94 11.71 -11.03 -5.94
N GLY A 95 11.07 -10.37 -6.92
CA GLY A 95 9.90 -10.94 -7.59
C GLY A 95 10.24 -12.22 -8.35
N CYS A 96 9.31 -12.77 -9.16
CA CYS A 96 9.41 -14.05 -9.91
C CYS A 96 10.74 -14.37 -10.64
N GLU A 97 11.64 -13.41 -10.79
CA GLU A 97 13.03 -13.58 -11.27
C GLU A 97 13.95 -14.26 -10.23
N GLY A 98 13.73 -14.05 -8.93
CA GLY A 98 14.54 -14.64 -7.86
C GLY A 98 14.42 -16.17 -7.80
N GLU A 99 13.22 -16.71 -7.99
CA GLU A 99 12.97 -18.16 -8.01
C GLU A 99 13.62 -18.83 -9.24
N LYS A 100 13.59 -18.17 -10.40
CA LYS A 100 14.29 -18.60 -11.63
C LYS A 100 15.81 -18.53 -11.48
N ALA A 101 16.33 -17.52 -10.78
CA ALA A 101 17.74 -17.40 -10.45
C ALA A 101 18.21 -18.49 -9.47
N CYS A 102 17.40 -18.81 -8.45
CA CYS A 102 17.67 -19.91 -7.50
C CYS A 102 17.74 -21.27 -8.22
N LEU A 103 16.82 -21.54 -9.15
CA LEU A 103 16.82 -22.75 -9.97
C LEU A 103 18.04 -22.81 -10.90
N ALA A 104 18.49 -21.67 -11.44
CA ALA A 104 19.69 -21.59 -12.26
C ALA A 104 20.98 -21.87 -11.47
N VAL A 105 21.08 -21.38 -10.22
CA VAL A 105 22.22 -21.66 -9.33
C VAL A 105 22.23 -23.14 -8.91
N ALA A 106 21.07 -23.70 -8.55
CA ALA A 106 20.93 -25.11 -8.24
C ALA A 106 21.31 -26.01 -9.42
N ALA A 107 20.91 -25.65 -10.64
CA ALA A 107 21.27 -26.37 -11.86
C ALA A 107 22.77 -26.31 -12.17
N ARG A 108 23.43 -25.16 -11.95
CA ARG A 108 24.89 -25.03 -12.12
C ARG A 108 25.68 -25.87 -11.10
N LYS A 109 25.23 -25.91 -9.84
CA LYS A 109 25.85 -26.77 -8.83
C LYS A 109 25.64 -28.25 -9.15
N LEU A 110 24.45 -28.63 -9.63
CA LEU A 110 24.19 -29.99 -10.10
C LEU A 110 25.14 -30.38 -11.24
N HIS A 111 25.36 -29.49 -12.20
CA HIS A 111 26.28 -29.70 -13.32
C HIS A 111 27.73 -29.87 -12.85
N ALA A 112 28.21 -29.01 -11.94
CA ALA A 112 29.56 -29.11 -11.37
C ALA A 112 29.79 -30.40 -10.58
N PHE A 113 28.75 -30.95 -9.91
CA PHE A 113 28.84 -32.25 -9.24
C PHE A 113 28.92 -33.42 -10.23
N CYS A 114 28.32 -33.29 -11.41
CA CYS A 114 28.40 -34.29 -12.47
C CYS A 114 29.77 -34.32 -13.15
N GLU A 115 30.51 -33.21 -13.14
CA GLU A 115 31.86 -33.09 -13.71
C GLU A 115 32.98 -33.47 -12.73
N ALA A 116 32.65 -33.67 -11.45
CA ALA A 116 33.63 -34.04 -10.42
C ALA A 116 34.08 -35.49 -10.58
N SER A 117 35.40 -35.74 -10.43
CA SER A 117 35.99 -37.08 -10.45
C SER A 117 36.79 -37.36 -9.17
N PRO A 118 36.40 -38.38 -8.37
CA PRO A 118 35.20 -39.20 -8.53
C PRO A 118 33.91 -38.42 -8.19
N PRO A 119 32.77 -38.72 -8.83
CA PRO A 119 31.53 -38.02 -8.54
C PRO A 119 31.02 -38.36 -7.12
N PRO A 120 30.47 -37.39 -6.39
CA PRO A 120 29.93 -37.62 -5.05
C PRO A 120 28.71 -38.55 -5.09
N SER A 121 28.43 -39.21 -3.96
CA SER A 121 27.27 -40.10 -3.85
C SER A 121 25.94 -39.35 -4.02
N TRP A 122 24.95 -40.01 -4.60
CA TRP A 122 23.62 -39.45 -4.83
C TRP A 122 22.99 -38.78 -3.58
N PRO A 123 23.01 -39.39 -2.38
CA PRO A 123 22.49 -38.74 -1.17
C PRO A 123 23.18 -37.41 -0.84
N SER A 124 24.48 -37.32 -1.12
CA SER A 124 25.27 -36.09 -0.90
C SER A 124 24.89 -34.98 -1.87
N ILE A 125 24.64 -35.33 -3.14
CA ILE A 125 24.15 -34.40 -4.16
C ILE A 125 22.77 -33.85 -3.79
N VAL A 126 21.83 -34.73 -3.41
CA VAL A 126 20.48 -34.32 -2.99
C VAL A 126 20.55 -33.39 -1.78
N ALA A 127 21.35 -33.73 -0.77
CA ALA A 127 21.50 -32.91 0.42
C ALA A 127 22.15 -31.55 0.10
N ALA A 128 23.11 -31.48 -0.82
CA ALA A 128 23.72 -30.23 -1.26
C ALA A 128 22.73 -29.33 -2.00
N VAL A 129 21.97 -29.88 -2.96
CA VAL A 129 20.95 -29.14 -3.71
C VAL A 129 19.83 -28.66 -2.78
N ALA A 130 19.37 -29.51 -1.85
CA ALA A 130 18.35 -29.13 -0.88
C ALA A 130 18.81 -27.99 0.04
N ARG A 131 20.07 -28.00 0.49
CA ARG A 131 20.66 -26.91 1.29
C ARG A 131 20.72 -25.60 0.51
N GLU A 132 21.07 -25.66 -0.76
CA GLU A 132 21.12 -24.47 -1.63
C GLU A 132 19.75 -23.88 -1.89
N ILE A 133 18.75 -24.72 -2.15
CA ILE A 133 17.36 -24.27 -2.30
C ILE A 133 16.87 -23.66 -0.98
N ALA A 134 17.16 -24.28 0.17
CA ALA A 134 16.80 -23.74 1.48
C ALA A 134 17.51 -22.41 1.79
N HIS A 135 18.79 -22.30 1.46
CA HIS A 135 19.57 -21.06 1.60
C HIS A 135 19.03 -19.96 0.68
N CYS A 136 18.69 -20.29 -0.57
CA CYS A 136 18.10 -19.36 -1.52
C CYS A 136 16.70 -18.90 -1.06
N LYS A 137 15.87 -19.81 -0.54
CA LYS A 137 14.57 -19.48 0.08
C LYS A 137 14.72 -18.58 1.31
N GLN A 138 15.78 -18.75 2.09
CA GLN A 138 16.08 -17.87 3.23
C GLN A 138 16.52 -16.47 2.77
N LEU A 139 17.28 -16.37 1.67
CA LEU A 139 17.68 -15.10 1.04
C LEU A 139 16.52 -14.41 0.32
N CYS A 140 15.57 -15.18 -0.23
CA CYS A 140 14.34 -14.73 -0.86
C CYS A 140 13.16 -14.61 0.11
N LYS A 141 13.41 -14.52 1.43
CA LYS A 141 12.39 -14.02 2.35
C LYS A 141 12.12 -12.56 1.96
N GLU A 142 11.13 -12.35 1.12
CA GLU A 142 10.53 -11.05 0.90
C GLU A 142 10.09 -10.55 2.28
N GLU A 143 10.72 -9.50 2.80
CA GLU A 143 9.98 -8.70 3.77
C GLU A 143 8.76 -8.15 3.02
N PRO A 144 7.55 -8.27 3.60
CA PRO A 144 6.36 -7.74 2.97
C PRO A 144 6.65 -6.29 2.57
N PHE A 145 6.45 -5.98 1.29
CA PHE A 145 6.63 -4.62 0.81
C PHE A 145 5.73 -3.70 1.63
N ASP A 146 6.37 -2.85 2.43
CA ASP A 146 5.68 -1.91 3.30
C ASP A 146 5.23 -0.71 2.47
N LEU A 147 4.06 -0.88 1.86
CA LEU A 147 3.41 0.16 1.06
C LEU A 147 3.16 1.43 1.89
N GLU A 148 2.90 1.29 3.19
CA GLU A 148 2.65 2.43 4.08
C GLU A 148 3.93 3.24 4.28
N ALA A 149 5.05 2.57 4.59
CA ALA A 149 6.36 3.22 4.68
C ALA A 149 6.77 3.87 3.36
N CYS A 150 6.52 3.22 2.22
CA CYS A 150 6.82 3.83 0.92
C CYS A 150 5.95 5.07 0.64
N ALA A 151 4.63 4.96 0.83
CA ALA A 151 3.71 6.06 0.60
C ALA A 151 3.98 7.27 1.51
N ALA A 152 4.51 7.04 2.72
CA ALA A 152 4.90 8.10 3.65
C ALA A 152 6.08 8.95 3.13
N GLU A 153 6.95 8.38 2.29
CA GLU A 153 8.09 9.08 1.68
C GLU A 153 7.74 9.77 0.34
N VAL A 154 6.54 9.48 -0.22
CA VAL A 154 6.11 10.10 -1.47
C VAL A 154 5.81 11.60 -1.25
N PRO A 155 6.45 12.52 -1.99
CA PRO A 155 6.26 13.94 -1.80
C PRO A 155 4.84 14.38 -2.18
N VAL A 156 4.22 15.21 -1.33
CA VAL A 156 2.90 15.78 -1.58
C VAL A 156 3.04 17.12 -2.30
N ARG A 157 2.38 17.25 -3.46
CA ARG A 157 2.37 18.48 -4.28
C ARG A 157 1.41 19.53 -3.70
N THR A 158 1.94 20.37 -2.82
CA THR A 158 1.13 21.36 -2.05
C THR A 158 0.68 22.57 -2.86
N ASP A 159 1.24 22.75 -4.05
CA ASP A 159 0.92 23.80 -5.03
C ASP A 159 -0.37 23.51 -5.83
N LEU A 160 -0.85 22.27 -5.82
CA LEU A 160 -2.05 21.86 -6.54
C LEU A 160 -3.34 22.03 -5.70
N PRO A 161 -4.50 22.32 -6.33
CA PRO A 161 -5.79 22.24 -5.66
C PRO A 161 -6.08 20.81 -5.17
N GLU A 162 -7.08 20.65 -4.27
CA GLU A 162 -7.22 19.42 -3.49
C GLU A 162 -7.43 18.16 -4.34
N LYS A 163 -8.32 18.18 -5.33
CA LYS A 163 -8.63 17.01 -6.16
C LYS A 163 -7.41 16.61 -7.01
N GLU A 164 -6.74 17.58 -7.62
CA GLU A 164 -5.55 17.40 -8.44
C GLU A 164 -4.36 16.92 -7.60
N ARG A 165 -4.23 17.43 -6.37
CA ARG A 165 -3.20 17.01 -5.42
C ARG A 165 -3.41 15.55 -5.00
N GLN A 166 -4.65 15.15 -4.71
CA GLN A 166 -4.96 13.75 -4.36
C GLN A 166 -4.68 12.81 -5.54
N LEU A 167 -5.06 13.21 -6.76
CA LEU A 167 -4.78 12.45 -7.97
C LEU A 167 -3.28 12.31 -8.20
N ALA A 168 -2.52 13.42 -8.14
CA ALA A 168 -1.08 13.41 -8.30
C ALA A 168 -0.39 12.52 -7.25
N TYR A 169 -0.82 12.61 -5.99
CA TYR A 169 -0.29 11.77 -4.91
C TYR A 169 -0.55 10.27 -5.15
N GLN A 170 -1.74 9.90 -5.61
CA GLN A 170 -2.05 8.50 -5.95
C GLN A 170 -1.25 7.99 -7.16
N ILE A 171 -1.03 8.85 -8.17
CA ILE A 171 -0.16 8.52 -9.32
C ILE A 171 1.29 8.31 -8.85
N ASP A 172 1.79 9.20 -7.99
CA ASP A 172 3.14 9.14 -7.45
C ASP A 172 3.32 7.87 -6.58
N ILE A 173 2.35 7.50 -5.74
CA ILE A 173 2.34 6.21 -5.03
C ILE A 173 2.40 5.05 -6.01
N GLY A 174 1.55 5.03 -7.05
CA GLY A 174 1.58 3.96 -8.05
C GLY A 174 2.91 3.87 -8.80
N SER A 175 3.59 5.00 -8.98
CA SER A 175 4.85 5.08 -9.74
C SER A 175 6.07 4.74 -8.89
N TYR A 176 6.09 5.14 -7.61
CA TYR A 176 7.22 4.92 -6.70
C TYR A 176 7.07 3.65 -5.86
N CYS A 177 5.83 3.28 -5.51
CA CYS A 177 5.51 2.19 -4.61
C CYS A 177 4.76 1.03 -5.28
N GLY A 178 4.40 1.16 -6.56
CA GLY A 178 3.73 0.11 -7.33
C GLY A 178 4.69 -0.99 -7.81
N ALA A 179 4.12 -2.09 -8.31
CA ALA A 179 4.90 -3.16 -8.92
C ALA A 179 5.67 -2.65 -10.16
N ALA A 180 6.92 -3.07 -10.30
CA ALA A 180 7.76 -2.71 -11.45
C ALA A 180 7.07 -3.10 -12.78
N GLY A 181 6.98 -2.15 -13.71
CA GLY A 181 6.42 -2.36 -15.06
C GLY A 181 4.98 -1.87 -15.27
N ALA A 182 4.31 -1.30 -14.26
CA ALA A 182 3.03 -0.62 -14.48
C ALA A 182 3.22 0.61 -15.37
N SER A 183 2.40 0.72 -16.43
CA SER A 183 2.47 1.88 -17.33
C SER A 183 1.98 3.16 -16.62
N THR A 184 2.47 4.33 -17.04
CA THR A 184 1.97 5.63 -16.55
C THR A 184 0.46 5.76 -16.71
N CYS A 185 -0.10 5.19 -17.78
CA CYS A 185 -1.54 5.14 -18.02
C CYS A 185 -2.26 4.29 -16.97
N THR A 186 -1.79 3.07 -16.72
CA THR A 186 -2.37 2.18 -15.69
C THR A 186 -2.38 2.84 -14.32
N ASN A 187 -1.27 3.48 -13.93
CA ASN A 187 -1.18 4.21 -12.66
C ASN A 187 -2.17 5.37 -12.60
N ARG A 188 -2.34 6.12 -13.70
CA ARG A 188 -3.31 7.22 -13.78
C ARG A 188 -4.75 6.75 -13.61
N LEU A 189 -5.15 5.68 -14.29
CA LEU A 189 -6.51 5.13 -14.16
C LEU A 189 -6.76 4.64 -12.74
N ILE A 190 -5.85 3.84 -12.16
CA ILE A 190 -6.01 3.36 -10.78
C ILE A 190 -6.09 4.54 -9.81
N ALA A 191 -5.24 5.55 -9.98
CA ALA A 191 -5.25 6.75 -9.16
C ALA A 191 -6.59 7.49 -9.23
N GLN A 192 -7.14 7.68 -10.44
CA GLN A 192 -8.43 8.33 -10.62
C GLN A 192 -9.56 7.55 -9.95
N ALA A 193 -9.56 6.21 -10.04
CA ALA A 193 -10.58 5.40 -9.38
C ALA A 193 -10.49 5.48 -7.86
N ASN A 194 -9.27 5.46 -7.31
CA ASN A 194 -9.05 5.60 -5.88
C ASN A 194 -9.55 6.96 -5.37
N VAL A 195 -9.32 8.04 -6.13
CA VAL A 195 -9.84 9.37 -5.81
C VAL A 195 -11.38 9.39 -5.86
N ASP A 196 -11.98 8.81 -6.90
CA ASP A 196 -13.45 8.71 -7.01
C ASP A 196 -14.05 7.91 -5.84
N TYR A 197 -13.45 6.77 -5.48
CA TYR A 197 -13.90 5.94 -4.36
C TYR A 197 -13.77 6.67 -3.02
N ALA A 198 -12.65 7.33 -2.76
CA ALA A 198 -12.44 8.06 -1.51
C ALA A 198 -13.41 9.25 -1.40
N THR A 199 -13.60 9.98 -2.48
CA THR A 199 -14.50 11.14 -2.53
C THR A 199 -15.95 10.70 -2.34
N ALA A 200 -16.39 9.68 -3.06
CA ALA A 200 -17.75 9.14 -2.93
C ALA A 200 -18.01 8.50 -1.56
N ALA A 201 -17.01 7.81 -0.98
CA ALA A 201 -17.13 7.27 0.38
C ALA A 201 -17.34 8.40 1.40
N THR A 202 -16.63 9.51 1.25
CA THR A 202 -16.82 10.71 2.08
C THR A 202 -18.23 11.29 1.94
N GLN A 203 -18.81 11.24 0.72
CA GLN A 203 -20.20 11.65 0.51
C GLN A 203 -21.22 10.67 1.12
N VAL A 204 -20.94 9.37 1.18
CA VAL A 204 -21.79 8.40 1.91
C VAL A 204 -21.76 8.68 3.41
N VAL A 205 -20.56 8.88 3.92
CA VAL A 205 -20.24 9.27 5.30
C VAL A 205 -21.00 10.55 5.69
N SER A 206 -20.98 11.58 4.85
CA SER A 206 -21.68 12.85 5.08
C SER A 206 -23.19 12.84 4.80
N GLY A 207 -23.71 11.73 4.26
CA GLY A 207 -25.10 11.61 3.84
C GLY A 207 -25.46 12.43 2.59
N GLN A 208 -24.48 12.84 1.79
CA GLN A 208 -24.67 13.46 0.46
C GLN A 208 -24.91 12.41 -0.63
N MET A 209 -24.40 11.19 -0.44
CA MET A 209 -24.57 10.06 -1.35
C MET A 209 -25.21 8.87 -0.60
N THR A 210 -26.07 8.11 -1.26
CA THR A 210 -26.60 6.87 -0.67
C THR A 210 -25.57 5.75 -0.83
N PRO A 211 -25.52 4.75 0.08
CA PRO A 211 -24.64 3.59 -0.11
C PRO A 211 -24.93 2.81 -1.41
N ALA A 212 -26.17 2.82 -1.87
CA ALA A 212 -26.56 2.24 -3.16
C ALA A 212 -25.93 2.98 -4.34
N MET A 213 -25.88 4.32 -4.29
CA MET A 213 -25.21 5.15 -5.30
C MET A 213 -23.69 4.93 -5.29
N TYR A 214 -23.08 4.85 -4.09
CA TYR A 214 -21.67 4.49 -3.96
C TYR A 214 -21.38 3.12 -4.57
N LEU A 215 -22.21 2.11 -4.28
CA LEU A 215 -22.07 0.79 -4.88
C LEU A 215 -22.18 0.83 -6.41
N ALA A 216 -23.09 1.64 -6.97
CA ALA A 216 -23.20 1.84 -8.41
C ALA A 216 -21.92 2.44 -9.00
N LEU A 217 -21.40 3.52 -8.41
CA LEU A 217 -20.17 4.18 -8.84
C LEU A 217 -18.97 3.24 -8.74
N SER A 218 -18.82 2.55 -7.61
CA SER A 218 -17.74 1.58 -7.41
C SER A 218 -17.75 0.48 -8.47
N ARG A 219 -18.94 -0.04 -8.81
CA ARG A 219 -19.09 -1.04 -9.87
C ARG A 219 -18.79 -0.47 -11.25
N ASP A 220 -19.20 0.77 -11.52
CA ASP A 220 -18.91 1.44 -12.78
C ASP A 220 -17.40 1.62 -13.01
N ARG A 221 -16.71 2.31 -12.10
CA ARG A 221 -15.25 2.52 -12.23
C ARG A 221 -14.49 1.19 -12.27
N THR A 222 -14.89 0.22 -11.46
CA THR A 222 -14.28 -1.13 -11.50
C THR A 222 -14.50 -1.82 -12.84
N ARG A 223 -15.68 -1.70 -13.44
CA ARG A 223 -15.98 -2.31 -14.76
C ARG A 223 -15.10 -1.69 -15.84
N LYS A 224 -15.01 -0.36 -15.89
CA LYS A 224 -14.18 0.38 -16.86
C LYS A 224 -12.69 0.08 -16.68
N LEU A 225 -12.20 0.04 -15.43
CA LEU A 225 -10.83 -0.39 -15.12
C LEU A 225 -10.53 -1.83 -15.58
N ARG A 226 -11.43 -2.78 -15.32
CA ARG A 226 -11.27 -4.17 -15.77
C ARG A 226 -11.31 -4.30 -17.29
N ALA A 227 -12.10 -3.46 -17.96
CA ALA A 227 -12.10 -3.41 -19.43
C ALA A 227 -10.75 -2.90 -19.96
N ALA A 228 -10.19 -1.86 -19.33
CA ALA A 228 -8.85 -1.33 -19.65
C ALA A 228 -7.75 -2.36 -19.39
N GLU A 229 -7.80 -3.07 -18.26
CA GLU A 229 -6.84 -4.13 -17.91
C GLU A 229 -6.79 -5.25 -18.97
N LYS A 230 -7.96 -5.61 -19.51
CA LYS A 230 -8.09 -6.67 -20.52
C LYS A 230 -7.74 -6.20 -21.94
N ASN A 231 -7.70 -4.90 -22.20
CA ASN A 231 -7.53 -4.35 -23.54
C ASN A 231 -6.64 -3.10 -23.54
N ALA A 232 -5.40 -3.25 -24.00
CA ALA A 232 -4.43 -2.16 -24.09
C ALA A 232 -4.91 -0.96 -24.93
N ARG A 233 -5.76 -1.18 -25.96
CA ARG A 233 -6.35 -0.07 -26.73
C ARG A 233 -7.39 0.69 -25.91
N GLU A 234 -8.18 -0.02 -25.11
CA GLU A 234 -9.15 0.60 -24.21
C GLU A 234 -8.43 1.41 -23.12
N ALA A 235 -7.38 0.84 -22.52
CA ALA A 235 -6.54 1.56 -21.57
C ALA A 235 -5.93 2.83 -22.18
N ALA A 236 -5.32 2.73 -23.37
CA ALA A 236 -4.76 3.88 -24.06
C ALA A 236 -5.82 4.95 -24.37
N THR A 237 -7.02 4.51 -24.75
CA THR A 237 -8.18 5.38 -25.04
C THR A 237 -8.62 6.15 -23.81
N LEU A 238 -8.83 5.48 -22.66
CA LEU A 238 -9.23 6.12 -21.41
C LEU A 238 -8.16 7.08 -20.85
N CYS A 239 -6.88 6.78 -21.05
CA CYS A 239 -5.78 7.60 -20.52
C CYS A 239 -5.43 8.82 -21.37
N SER A 240 -5.57 8.71 -22.69
CA SER A 240 -4.98 9.66 -23.64
C SER A 240 -6.02 10.52 -24.34
N SER A 241 -7.27 10.07 -24.34
CA SER A 241 -8.38 10.85 -24.91
C SER A 241 -8.85 11.90 -23.91
N ARG A 242 -9.42 12.98 -24.44
CA ARG A 242 -10.10 13.98 -23.62
C ARG A 242 -11.42 13.40 -23.09
N ASP A 243 -11.68 13.66 -21.82
CA ASP A 243 -12.89 13.36 -21.07
C ASP A 243 -13.16 14.63 -20.24
N GLU A 244 -14.09 15.46 -20.70
CA GLU A 244 -14.32 16.81 -20.18
C GLU A 244 -15.09 16.83 -18.86
N ASP A 245 -16.02 15.90 -18.66
CA ASP A 245 -16.83 15.81 -17.44
C ASP A 245 -16.33 14.78 -16.43
N GLY A 246 -15.35 13.95 -16.82
CA GLY A 246 -14.65 13.02 -15.93
C GLY A 246 -15.46 11.77 -15.60
N ASP A 247 -16.38 11.38 -16.48
CA ASP A 247 -17.26 10.23 -16.27
C ASP A 247 -16.63 8.88 -16.68
N TRP A 248 -15.38 8.92 -17.17
CA TRP A 248 -14.59 7.79 -17.68
C TRP A 248 -15.05 7.27 -19.05
N VAL A 249 -15.67 8.12 -19.85
CA VAL A 249 -15.94 7.87 -21.26
C VAL A 249 -15.35 9.03 -22.07
N PRO A 250 -14.45 8.77 -23.04
CA PRO A 250 -13.90 9.83 -23.87
C PRO A 250 -15.01 10.63 -24.57
N ASP A 251 -14.83 11.94 -24.72
CA ASP A 251 -15.82 12.84 -25.36
C ASP A 251 -16.28 12.32 -26.74
N SER A 252 -15.38 11.68 -27.49
CA SER A 252 -15.68 11.11 -28.82
C SER A 252 -16.62 9.90 -28.81
N ARG A 253 -16.80 9.24 -27.66
CA ARG A 253 -17.64 8.06 -27.41
C ARG A 253 -18.82 8.36 -26.50
N ASP A 254 -18.76 9.47 -25.78
CA ASP A 254 -19.77 9.87 -24.82
C ASP A 254 -21.05 10.35 -25.52
N ARG A 255 -22.18 9.78 -25.09
CA ARG A 255 -23.52 10.11 -25.58
C ARG A 255 -24.27 11.05 -24.66
N CYS A 256 -23.75 11.28 -23.46
CA CYS A 256 -24.38 12.06 -22.40
C CYS A 256 -23.36 13.04 -21.79
N PRO A 257 -22.92 14.05 -22.56
CA PRO A 257 -21.94 15.04 -22.09
C PRO A 257 -22.47 15.85 -20.92
N SER A 258 -21.55 16.36 -20.11
CA SER A 258 -21.85 17.07 -18.86
C SER A 258 -22.50 16.17 -17.80
N THR A 259 -22.08 14.92 -17.75
CA THR A 259 -22.43 14.00 -16.67
C THR A 259 -21.97 14.59 -15.33
N PRO A 260 -22.83 14.61 -14.28
CA PRO A 260 -22.44 15.13 -12.97
C PRO A 260 -21.26 14.36 -12.37
N ASP A 261 -20.36 15.07 -11.69
CA ASP A 261 -19.20 14.45 -11.00
C ASP A 261 -19.67 13.32 -10.07
N LEU A 262 -18.96 12.19 -10.12
CA LEU A 262 -19.26 10.96 -9.39
C LEU A 262 -20.63 10.30 -9.70
N ALA A 263 -21.30 10.69 -10.78
CA ALA A 263 -22.45 9.95 -11.26
C ALA A 263 -22.00 8.58 -11.85
N PRO A 264 -22.64 7.47 -11.46
CA PRO A 264 -22.39 6.20 -12.11
C PRO A 264 -22.99 6.21 -13.51
N THR A 265 -22.18 5.87 -14.51
CA THR A 265 -22.62 5.80 -15.91
C THR A 265 -22.54 4.38 -16.46
N ASP A 266 -23.16 4.18 -17.61
CA ASP A 266 -22.93 3.00 -18.45
C ASP A 266 -21.63 3.15 -19.29
N ASP A 267 -21.44 2.27 -20.26
CA ASP A 267 -20.22 2.26 -21.10
C ASP A 267 -20.23 3.32 -22.22
N VAL A 268 -21.34 4.08 -22.36
CA VAL A 268 -21.49 5.18 -23.33
C VAL A 268 -21.65 6.55 -22.67
N GLY A 269 -21.44 6.60 -21.35
CA GLY A 269 -21.36 7.82 -20.57
C GLY A 269 -22.70 8.30 -20.01
N CYS A 270 -23.75 7.50 -20.13
CA CYS A 270 -25.07 7.91 -19.68
C CYS A 270 -25.35 7.50 -18.22
N PRO A 271 -25.83 8.43 -17.36
CA PRO A 271 -26.16 8.12 -15.97
C PRO A 271 -27.17 6.99 -15.83
N LEU A 272 -26.92 6.10 -14.87
CA LEU A 272 -27.86 5.02 -14.56
C LEU A 272 -29.19 5.61 -14.06
N THR A 273 -30.31 5.05 -14.54
CA THR A 273 -31.66 5.49 -14.14
C THR A 273 -32.00 5.15 -12.68
N ALA A 274 -31.38 4.11 -12.13
CA ALA A 274 -31.47 3.74 -10.73
C ALA A 274 -30.22 2.98 -10.25
N PRO A 275 -29.76 3.18 -9.01
CA PRO A 275 -28.69 2.38 -8.42
C PRO A 275 -29.18 0.96 -8.10
N PRO A 276 -28.27 -0.03 -8.00
CA PRO A 276 -28.63 -1.37 -7.56
C PRO A 276 -29.07 -1.35 -6.09
N PRO A 277 -29.77 -2.40 -5.61
CA PRO A 277 -30.02 -2.58 -4.18
C PRO A 277 -28.70 -2.54 -3.40
N GLY A 278 -28.65 -1.71 -2.36
CA GLY A 278 -27.47 -1.52 -1.51
C GLY A 278 -27.86 -1.49 -0.03
N PRO A 279 -26.87 -1.55 0.88
CA PRO A 279 -27.13 -1.46 2.31
C PRO A 279 -27.76 -0.10 2.67
N SER A 280 -28.51 -0.07 3.78
CA SER A 280 -29.03 1.21 4.29
C SER A 280 -27.89 2.07 4.84
N GLY A 281 -28.07 3.40 4.82
CA GLY A 281 -27.10 4.32 5.45
C GLY A 281 -26.89 4.03 6.94
N GLU A 282 -27.92 3.53 7.63
CA GLU A 282 -27.82 3.12 9.03
C GLU A 282 -26.94 1.88 9.22
N ALA A 283 -27.04 0.89 8.32
CA ALA A 283 -26.16 -0.27 8.35
C ALA A 283 -24.69 0.12 8.15
N VAL A 284 -24.42 1.05 7.22
CA VAL A 284 -23.07 1.59 7.00
C VAL A 284 -22.57 2.36 8.23
N ARG A 285 -23.39 3.22 8.83
CA ARG A 285 -23.01 3.93 10.07
C ARG A 285 -22.69 2.99 11.23
N ARG A 286 -23.46 1.92 11.41
CA ARG A 286 -23.15 0.88 12.41
C ARG A 286 -21.80 0.22 12.15
N LEU A 287 -21.51 -0.10 10.89
CA LEU A 287 -20.22 -0.67 10.51
C LEU A 287 -19.06 0.26 10.81
N LEU A 288 -19.16 1.54 10.41
CA LEU A 288 -18.13 2.55 10.67
C LEU A 288 -17.87 2.72 12.17
N ALA A 289 -18.92 2.71 12.99
CA ALA A 289 -18.80 2.74 14.45
C ALA A 289 -18.02 1.54 15.00
N THR A 290 -18.24 0.32 14.47
CA THR A 290 -17.47 -0.88 14.86
C THR A 290 -15.97 -0.74 14.59
N TYR A 291 -15.59 0.00 13.55
CA TYR A 291 -14.20 0.29 13.21
C TYR A 291 -13.64 1.56 13.85
N ASN A 292 -14.36 2.18 14.79
CA ASN A 292 -14.01 3.47 15.40
C ASN A 292 -13.82 4.61 14.38
N ILE A 293 -14.48 4.51 13.22
CA ILE A 293 -14.51 5.59 12.23
C ILE A 293 -15.66 6.52 12.63
N ALA A 294 -15.31 7.59 13.33
CA ALA A 294 -16.28 8.55 13.84
C ALA A 294 -16.72 9.49 12.71
N VAL A 295 -18.01 9.44 12.39
CA VAL A 295 -18.63 10.29 11.37
C VAL A 295 -19.87 10.94 11.95
N SER A 296 -19.93 12.27 11.91
CA SER A 296 -21.04 13.05 12.43
C SER A 296 -21.81 13.73 11.30
N PRO A 297 -23.07 13.33 11.05
CA PRO A 297 -23.96 14.02 10.12
C PRO A 297 -24.17 15.51 10.45
N SER A 298 -23.99 15.90 11.72
CA SER A 298 -24.09 17.30 12.18
C SER A 298 -23.08 18.21 11.50
N CYS A 299 -22.03 17.65 10.91
CA CYS A 299 -20.99 18.39 10.19
C CYS A 299 -21.36 18.72 8.72
N LYS A 300 -22.55 18.36 8.24
CA LYS A 300 -22.94 18.58 6.83
C LYS A 300 -22.84 20.05 6.42
N GLY A 301 -22.10 20.32 5.35
CA GLY A 301 -21.90 21.68 4.81
C GLY A 301 -20.92 22.54 5.62
N ALA A 302 -20.38 22.02 6.72
CA ALA A 302 -19.34 22.69 7.49
C ALA A 302 -17.99 22.54 6.79
N TYR A 303 -17.31 23.65 6.56
CA TYR A 303 -15.92 23.64 6.10
C TYR A 303 -14.99 23.67 7.30
N VAL A 304 -13.83 23.02 7.19
CA VAL A 304 -12.76 23.15 8.20
C VAL A 304 -11.89 24.35 7.78
N PRO A 305 -11.50 25.24 8.72
CA PRO A 305 -10.56 26.30 8.41
C PRO A 305 -9.32 25.70 7.74
N GLU A 306 -8.91 26.27 6.61
CA GLU A 306 -7.81 25.73 5.82
C GLU A 306 -6.57 25.52 6.70
N ARG A 307 -6.25 26.48 7.56
CA ARG A 307 -5.16 26.38 8.53
C ARG A 307 -5.60 26.93 9.89
N ILE A 308 -5.14 26.28 10.96
CA ILE A 308 -5.21 26.79 12.32
C ILE A 308 -3.79 27.06 12.86
N PRO A 309 -3.57 28.09 13.69
CA PRO A 309 -2.25 28.35 14.25
C PRO A 309 -1.86 27.27 15.28
N ALA A 310 -0.60 26.85 15.26
CA ALA A 310 0.00 26.16 16.41
C ALA A 310 0.18 27.15 17.56
N GLY A 311 -0.19 26.76 18.78
CA GLY A 311 -0.07 27.60 19.97
C GLY A 311 1.26 27.44 20.71
N ALA A 312 1.21 27.58 22.02
CA ALA A 312 2.33 27.23 22.90
C ALA A 312 2.24 25.76 23.37
N PHE A 313 3.29 25.28 24.02
CA PHE A 313 3.18 24.13 24.93
C PHE A 313 3.92 24.43 26.23
N TYR A 314 3.52 23.77 27.31
CA TYR A 314 4.13 23.86 28.62
C TYR A 314 4.35 22.48 29.22
N TYR A 315 5.51 22.33 29.87
CA TYR A 315 5.84 21.17 30.65
C TYR A 315 5.96 21.54 32.13
N PRO A 316 5.10 20.99 33.00
CA PRO A 316 5.20 21.15 34.43
C PRO A 316 6.46 20.47 34.97
N SER A 317 7.02 21.02 36.04
CA SER A 317 8.13 20.40 36.78
C SER A 317 7.77 19.02 37.35
N ALA A 318 6.49 18.82 37.69
CA ALA A 318 5.94 17.55 38.12
C ALA A 318 5.47 16.73 36.90
N ARG A 319 6.20 15.65 36.57
CA ARG A 319 5.98 14.82 35.37
C ARG A 319 4.59 14.21 35.27
N ASP A 320 3.97 13.90 36.41
CA ASP A 320 2.62 13.35 36.52
C ASP A 320 1.52 14.32 36.05
N ARG A 321 1.85 15.62 35.95
CA ARG A 321 0.93 16.65 35.45
C ARG A 321 0.82 16.71 33.92
N GLY A 322 1.63 15.92 33.19
CA GLY A 322 1.54 15.77 31.74
C GLY A 322 2.11 16.94 30.94
N THR A 323 1.85 16.94 29.63
CA THR A 323 2.28 17.99 28.69
C THR A 323 1.06 18.82 28.32
N TYR A 324 1.12 20.15 28.47
CA TYR A 324 0.06 21.03 27.99
C TYR A 324 0.39 21.51 26.58
N ILE A 325 -0.49 21.29 25.61
CA ILE A 325 -0.28 21.69 24.21
C ILE A 325 -1.48 22.48 23.69
N LEU A 326 -1.23 23.56 22.95
CA LEU A 326 -2.25 24.49 22.48
C LEU A 326 -2.38 24.49 20.96
N ALA A 327 -3.59 24.73 20.48
CA ALA A 327 -3.89 24.92 19.07
C ALA A 327 -4.94 26.01 18.88
N GLY A 328 -4.97 26.65 17.71
CA GLY A 328 -6.02 27.59 17.35
C GLY A 328 -7.38 26.89 17.34
N ALA A 329 -8.36 27.47 18.02
CA ALA A 329 -9.68 26.90 18.19
C ALA A 329 -10.49 26.94 16.88
N VAL A 330 -11.10 25.81 16.53
CA VAL A 330 -12.09 25.74 15.45
C VAL A 330 -13.47 26.00 16.02
N ARG A 331 -14.10 27.10 15.63
CA ARG A 331 -15.43 27.52 16.13
C ARG A 331 -16.50 27.65 15.04
N ASN A 332 -16.13 27.39 13.79
CA ASN A 332 -17.03 27.48 12.64
C ASN A 332 -17.76 26.16 12.33
N GLN A 333 -17.73 25.19 13.25
CA GLN A 333 -18.48 23.94 13.09
C GLN A 333 -19.88 24.05 13.71
N PRO A 334 -20.91 23.42 13.11
CA PRO A 334 -22.24 23.35 13.69
C PRO A 334 -22.26 22.66 15.05
N ALA A 335 -23.30 22.93 15.85
CA ALA A 335 -23.50 22.25 17.12
C ALA A 335 -23.56 20.72 16.93
N GLY A 336 -22.78 19.98 17.73
CA GLY A 336 -22.70 18.52 17.64
C GLY A 336 -21.82 17.99 16.50
N CYS A 337 -21.13 18.86 15.76
CA CYS A 337 -20.06 18.47 14.84
C CYS A 337 -18.73 18.42 15.60
N PRO A 338 -18.18 17.22 15.91
CA PRO A 338 -16.90 17.12 16.60
C PRO A 338 -15.75 17.61 15.74
N VAL A 339 -14.73 18.16 16.40
CA VAL A 339 -13.45 18.52 15.80
C VAL A 339 -12.34 17.75 16.51
N TRP A 340 -11.48 17.10 15.73
CA TRP A 340 -10.21 16.57 16.16
C TRP A 340 -9.10 17.55 15.83
N TYR A 341 -8.15 17.65 16.72
CA TYR A 341 -6.89 18.37 16.55
C TYR A 341 -5.80 17.33 16.39
N ASP A 342 -5.37 17.11 15.14
CA ASP A 342 -4.25 16.25 14.79
C ASP A 342 -2.96 17.04 14.99
N PHE A 343 -2.11 16.58 15.89
CA PHE A 343 -0.77 17.09 16.11
C PHE A 343 0.25 16.11 15.57
N GLU A 344 1.18 16.63 14.79
CA GLU A 344 2.40 15.91 14.46
C GLU A 344 3.52 16.40 15.35
N ILE A 345 4.12 15.48 16.09
CA ILE A 345 5.16 15.73 17.09
C ILE A 345 6.48 15.24 16.56
N GLU A 346 7.51 16.03 16.78
CA GLU A 346 8.88 15.66 16.50
C GLU A 346 9.75 15.97 17.72
N GLU A 347 10.40 14.95 18.26
CA GLU A 347 11.30 15.08 19.40
C GLU A 347 12.60 15.75 18.91
N ILE A 348 13.07 16.78 19.62
CA ILE A 348 14.29 17.52 19.27
C ILE A 348 15.25 17.55 20.47
N THR A 349 16.52 17.23 20.24
CA THR A 349 17.58 17.28 21.26
C THR A 349 18.83 17.91 20.67
N GLY A 350 19.06 19.19 20.96
CA GLY A 350 20.08 19.98 20.26
C GLY A 350 19.76 20.03 18.75
N ASP A 351 20.74 19.65 17.92
CA ASP A 351 20.55 19.57 16.47
C ASP A 351 19.94 18.24 15.99
N PHE A 352 19.73 17.27 16.90
CA PHE A 352 19.18 15.97 16.55
C PHE A 352 17.65 16.01 16.48
N VAL A 353 17.14 15.60 15.33
CA VAL A 353 15.74 15.27 15.10
C VAL A 353 15.52 13.80 15.45
N GLY A 354 14.69 13.56 16.45
CA GLY A 354 14.36 12.27 17.01
C GLY A 354 13.10 11.65 16.38
N PHE A 355 12.34 10.92 17.20
CA PHE A 355 11.15 10.23 16.74
C PHE A 355 10.03 11.20 16.34
N ARG A 356 9.35 10.86 15.25
CA ARG A 356 8.18 11.58 14.75
C ARG A 356 6.93 10.72 14.91
N TYR A 357 5.88 11.29 15.46
CA TYR A 357 4.63 10.56 15.71
C TYR A 357 3.43 11.51 15.76
N ASN A 358 2.23 10.95 15.60
CA ASN A 358 0.99 11.72 15.63
C ASN A 358 0.22 11.48 16.93
N VAL A 359 -0.40 12.54 17.44
CA VAL A 359 -1.39 12.49 18.52
C VAL A 359 -2.61 13.29 18.08
N ALA A 360 -3.81 12.84 18.43
CA ALA A 360 -5.04 13.57 18.11
C ALA A 360 -5.84 13.80 19.40
N PHE A 361 -6.58 14.91 19.50
CA PHE A 361 -7.49 15.19 20.60
C PHE A 361 -8.84 15.69 20.07
N LEU A 362 -9.94 15.24 20.67
CA LEU A 362 -11.27 15.78 20.42
C LEU A 362 -11.44 17.15 21.09
N ASP A 363 -12.22 18.05 20.49
CA ASP A 363 -12.55 19.36 21.06
C ASP A 363 -13.18 19.25 22.46
N SER A 364 -13.97 18.21 22.70
CA SER A 364 -14.58 17.89 23.99
C SER A 364 -13.57 17.52 25.08
N GLU A 365 -12.33 17.19 24.70
CA GLU A 365 -11.23 16.92 25.62
C GLU A 365 -10.47 18.21 26.04
N ALA A 366 -10.80 19.35 25.41
CA ALA A 366 -10.10 20.60 25.67
C ALA A 366 -10.25 21.06 27.13
N LYS A 367 -9.16 21.58 27.68
CA LYS A 367 -9.13 22.19 29.01
C LYS A 367 -9.55 23.66 28.92
N THR A 368 -10.31 24.09 29.91
CA THR A 368 -10.77 25.48 30.04
C THR A 368 -9.82 26.33 30.88
N ASP A 369 -9.01 25.68 31.73
CA ASP A 369 -8.01 26.32 32.57
C ASP A 369 -6.63 26.26 31.90
N LEU A 370 -6.04 27.42 31.69
CA LEU A 370 -4.73 27.61 31.09
C LEU A 370 -3.67 27.01 32.01
N VAL A 371 -3.13 25.86 31.59
CA VAL A 371 -2.08 25.13 32.30
C VAL A 371 -2.42 24.88 33.79
N ASP A 372 -3.71 24.71 34.08
CA ASP A 372 -4.24 24.54 35.44
C ASP A 372 -3.81 25.67 36.41
N LEU A 373 -3.77 26.93 35.94
CA LEU A 373 -3.37 28.13 36.69
C LEU A 373 -4.55 28.93 37.28
N GLY A 374 -5.79 28.44 37.15
CA GLY A 374 -7.00 29.18 37.49
C GLY A 374 -7.30 30.34 36.54
N ARG A 375 -6.80 30.29 35.30
CA ARG A 375 -6.97 31.35 34.29
C ARG A 375 -7.63 30.76 33.04
N PRO A 376 -8.50 31.49 32.34
CA PRO A 376 -9.08 30.98 31.10
C PRO A 376 -8.01 30.81 30.02
N VAL A 377 -8.13 29.76 29.20
CA VAL A 377 -7.34 29.63 27.96
C VAL A 377 -7.58 30.86 27.06
N PRO A 378 -6.53 31.45 26.44
CA PRO A 378 -6.67 32.62 25.59
C PRO A 378 -7.73 32.46 24.51
N ASN A 379 -8.47 33.54 24.25
CA ASN A 379 -9.50 33.52 23.21
C ASN A 379 -8.89 33.16 21.85
N GLY A 380 -9.54 32.26 21.11
CA GLY A 380 -9.02 31.73 19.86
C GLY A 380 -8.09 30.52 19.99
N PHE A 381 -7.81 30.02 21.20
CA PHE A 381 -7.05 28.79 21.43
C PHE A 381 -7.85 27.74 22.21
N VAL A 382 -7.42 26.49 22.06
CA VAL A 382 -7.78 25.33 22.89
C VAL A 382 -6.51 24.72 23.46
N GLN A 383 -6.63 24.01 24.59
CA GLN A 383 -5.53 23.34 25.27
C GLN A 383 -5.85 21.87 25.53
N PHE A 384 -4.87 20.99 25.35
CA PHE A 384 -4.94 19.57 25.73
C PHE A 384 -3.86 19.24 26.75
N ASN A 385 -4.10 18.19 27.56
CA ASN A 385 -3.16 17.72 28.58
C ASN A 385 -3.02 16.18 28.53
N PRO A 386 -2.25 15.63 27.57
CA PRO A 386 -1.79 14.24 27.61
C PRO A 386 -0.91 13.97 28.84
N LYS A 387 -1.25 12.93 29.58
CA LYS A 387 -0.51 12.47 30.77
C LYS A 387 0.35 11.25 30.44
N PRO A 388 1.42 10.96 31.22
CA PRO A 388 2.21 9.74 31.05
C PRO A 388 1.40 8.44 31.09
N ASN A 389 0.26 8.44 31.79
CA ASN A 389 -0.64 7.29 31.91
C ASN A 389 -1.85 7.36 30.97
N ASP A 390 -1.80 8.16 29.90
CA ASP A 390 -2.85 8.20 28.89
C ASP A 390 -3.03 6.80 28.25
N PRO A 391 -4.26 6.29 28.08
CA PRO A 391 -4.48 4.98 27.48
C PRO A 391 -4.01 4.88 26.02
N VAL A 392 -3.87 6.02 25.32
CA VAL A 392 -3.34 6.06 23.96
C VAL A 392 -1.81 6.22 24.02
N LEU A 393 -1.08 5.21 23.56
CA LEU A 393 0.39 5.14 23.69
C LEU A 393 1.12 6.37 23.12
N SER A 394 0.66 6.95 22.01
CA SER A 394 1.29 8.16 21.45
C SER A 394 1.05 9.40 22.31
N ARG A 395 -0.13 9.51 22.94
CA ARG A 395 -0.43 10.57 23.91
C ARG A 395 0.36 10.37 25.20
N ALA A 396 0.46 9.14 25.70
CA ALA A 396 1.29 8.79 26.86
C ALA A 396 2.74 9.20 26.62
N ARG A 397 3.29 8.87 25.44
CA ARG A 397 4.62 9.31 25.02
C ARG A 397 4.75 10.83 25.03
N LEU A 398 3.81 11.57 24.46
CA LEU A 398 3.85 13.04 24.52
C LEU A 398 3.84 13.57 25.96
N GLY A 399 3.06 12.95 26.84
CA GLY A 399 3.05 13.25 28.28
C GLY A 399 4.38 12.96 28.97
N GLU A 400 5.13 11.95 28.52
CA GLU A 400 6.46 11.61 29.06
C GLU A 400 7.61 12.43 28.46
N THR A 401 7.66 12.53 27.12
CA THR A 401 8.72 13.16 26.33
C THR A 401 8.84 14.64 26.65
N GLY A 402 7.70 15.31 26.89
CA GLY A 402 7.69 16.71 27.25
C GLY A 402 8.54 17.06 28.47
N GLY A 403 8.71 16.11 29.40
CA GLY A 403 9.58 16.28 30.56
C GLY A 403 11.06 15.90 30.34
N ARG A 404 11.50 15.54 29.12
CA ARG A 404 12.86 15.03 28.86
C ARG A 404 13.57 15.70 27.68
N ALA A 405 12.86 15.93 26.58
CA ALA A 405 13.41 16.46 25.33
C ALA A 405 12.64 17.72 24.92
N GLY A 406 13.25 18.56 24.08
CA GLY A 406 12.45 19.55 23.36
C GLY A 406 11.52 18.83 22.39
N ILE A 407 10.39 19.45 22.05
CA ILE A 407 9.61 19.04 20.88
C ILE A 407 9.44 20.25 19.98
N ARG A 408 9.27 19.98 18.69
CA ARG A 408 8.49 20.86 17.84
C ARG A 408 7.27 20.13 17.35
N TYR A 409 6.21 20.87 17.06
CA TYR A 409 4.98 20.29 16.58
C TYR A 409 4.32 21.18 15.54
N ARG A 410 3.42 20.58 14.76
CA ARG A 410 2.45 21.30 13.95
C ARG A 410 1.09 20.66 14.13
N VAL A 411 0.03 21.40 13.85
CA VAL A 411 -1.34 20.97 14.09
C VAL A 411 -2.21 21.22 12.86
N ARG A 412 -3.21 20.37 12.67
CA ARG A 412 -4.33 20.61 11.76
C ARG A 412 -5.63 20.21 12.44
N ALA A 413 -6.74 20.77 11.98
CA ALA A 413 -8.07 20.35 12.40
C ALA A 413 -8.63 19.31 11.44
N VAL A 414 -9.43 18.39 11.97
CA VAL A 414 -10.23 17.42 11.23
C VAL A 414 -11.64 17.45 11.81
N ASN A 415 -12.69 17.64 11.01
CA ASN A 415 -14.07 17.59 11.55
C ASN A 415 -14.67 16.19 11.46
N GLY A 416 -15.90 16.02 11.97
CA GLY A 416 -16.64 14.75 11.93
C GLY A 416 -17.04 14.26 10.55
N LEU A 417 -16.64 14.87 9.45
CA LEU A 417 -16.71 14.26 8.11
C LEU A 417 -15.36 13.75 7.62
N GLY A 418 -14.31 13.88 8.42
CA GLY A 418 -12.94 13.60 8.00
C GLY A 418 -12.33 14.68 7.10
N LEU A 419 -13.02 15.82 6.89
CA LEU A 419 -12.43 16.98 6.21
C LEU A 419 -11.31 17.53 7.08
N ARG A 420 -10.17 17.82 6.45
CA ARG A 420 -8.94 18.21 7.15
C ARG A 420 -8.41 19.53 6.62
N GLY A 421 -7.96 20.39 7.54
CA GLY A 421 -7.12 21.53 7.18
C GLY A 421 -5.73 21.07 6.74
N ILE A 422 -4.97 22.00 6.16
CA ILE A 422 -3.53 21.85 5.98
C ILE A 422 -2.82 21.99 7.33
N TRP A 423 -1.61 21.44 7.39
CA TRP A 423 -0.77 21.59 8.57
C TRP A 423 -0.43 23.05 8.83
N SER A 424 -0.43 23.44 10.10
CA SER A 424 0.21 24.68 10.55
C SER A 424 1.70 24.68 10.22
N GLU A 425 2.34 25.83 10.37
CA GLU A 425 3.78 25.90 10.47
C GLU A 425 4.29 25.05 11.66
N TRP A 426 5.52 24.57 11.54
CA TRP A 426 6.22 23.95 12.67
C TRP A 426 6.46 24.97 13.76
N LYS A 427 6.18 24.58 14.99
CA LYS A 427 6.34 25.41 16.17
C LYS A 427 7.22 24.71 17.19
N THR A 428 8.35 25.31 17.49
CA THR A 428 9.15 25.01 18.69
C THR A 428 8.65 25.92 19.81
N SER A 429 8.39 25.40 21.01
CA SER A 429 8.09 26.29 22.13
C SER A 429 9.37 26.84 22.69
N ASP A 430 9.45 28.16 22.68
CA ASP A 430 10.40 28.96 23.39
C ASP A 430 9.66 29.80 24.45
N ARG A 431 10.40 30.45 25.34
CA ARG A 431 9.82 31.32 26.36
C ARG A 431 8.97 32.45 25.74
N SER A 432 9.30 32.88 24.52
CA SER A 432 8.59 33.94 23.80
C SER A 432 7.16 33.53 23.42
N SER A 433 6.98 32.29 22.96
CA SER A 433 5.68 31.76 22.51
C SER A 433 4.65 31.70 23.65
N CYS A 434 5.07 31.36 24.86
CA CYS A 434 4.19 31.37 26.02
C CYS A 434 3.97 32.78 26.57
N THR A 435 5.01 33.61 26.58
CA THR A 435 4.91 34.99 27.06
C THR A 435 3.93 35.78 26.21
N ALA A 436 3.88 35.54 24.90
CA ALA A 436 2.88 36.09 23.99
C ALA A 436 1.43 35.71 24.36
N LEU A 437 1.23 34.58 25.04
CA LEU A 437 -0.06 34.12 25.58
C LEU A 437 -0.28 34.55 27.05
N GLY A 438 0.61 35.36 27.62
CA GLY A 438 0.47 35.92 28.96
C GLY A 438 0.95 35.03 30.11
N PHE A 439 1.77 34.01 29.85
CA PHE A 439 2.38 33.18 30.90
C PHE A 439 3.79 32.70 30.55
N GLN A 440 4.61 32.42 31.56
CA GLN A 440 6.00 31.99 31.34
C GLN A 440 6.08 30.47 31.21
N CYS A 441 6.74 29.97 30.16
CA CYS A 441 7.05 28.55 30.01
C CYS A 441 8.46 28.21 30.49
N GLY A 442 8.60 26.99 31.03
CA GLY A 442 9.85 26.46 31.58
C GLY A 442 10.10 26.92 33.03
N ASN A 443 11.03 26.24 33.70
CA ASN A 443 11.62 26.78 34.93
C ASN A 443 12.51 27.98 34.56
N PRO A 444 12.60 29.01 35.42
CA PRO A 444 13.50 30.15 35.20
C PRO A 444 14.95 29.73 34.94
#